data_AF-A0A3S4JW43-F1
#
_entry.id   AF-A0A3S4JW43-F1
#
_cell.length_a   1.000
_cell.length_b   1.000
_cell.length_c   1.000
_cell.angle_alpha   90.00
_cell.angle_beta   90.00
_cell.angle_gamma   90.00
#
_symmetry.space_group_name_H-M   'P 1'
#
loop_
_entity.id
_entity.type
_entity.pdbx_description
1 polymer ?
#
loop_
_entity_poly.entity_id
_entity_poly.type
_entity_poly.pdbx_seq_one_letter_code
_entity_poly.pdbx_strand_id
1 'polypeptide(L)'
;MNTIDARLVAINADNGEFCQHFGQNGIVDLKAGLGDAADPKYQLTSAPTLAGTTVVVGGRVADNVQTDMPGGVLRGFDVITGAMRWAFDPGNDDPNAALKPGQHYVRSTPNSWAPMSYDPAMNTVFLPMGSSSVDLWGANRTKLDHKYGASILALDATTGKEKWVYQTVHNDLWDFDIPMQPSLIDFPMKDGSTKPALVFGAKTGQIFVLDRHTGKPLTEVKELPVNTRNIPNEQYSATQPFSVGMPQIGAQKLSESDMWGATPFDQLMCRISFKSMRYDGLFTAPDTDVSLSFPGSLGGMNWGGLSVDPNNHYIFANDMRLGLWVQMIPQKQEDANAPASNGGESVNTGMGAVPLKGTPYAVNKTALCRRWAFRARSRRSAPCPPSI
;
A
#
# COMPACT_ATOMS: atom_id res chain seq x y z
N MET A 1 -22.20 2.69 -4.16
CA MET A 1 -21.08 3.41 -3.51
C MET A 1 -20.78 2.77 -2.17
N ASN A 2 -19.55 2.88 -1.66
CA ASN A 2 -19.22 2.48 -0.29
C ASN A 2 -19.05 3.69 0.63
N THR A 3 -19.09 3.44 1.94
CA THR A 3 -18.97 4.46 3.00
C THR A 3 -17.87 4.09 3.98
N ILE A 4 -17.30 5.08 4.67
CA ILE A 4 -16.18 4.88 5.60
C ILE A 4 -16.52 3.94 6.76
N ASP A 5 -17.79 3.88 7.16
CA ASP A 5 -18.31 2.97 8.20
C ASP A 5 -18.58 1.53 7.70
N ALA A 6 -18.04 1.18 6.52
CA ALA A 6 -18.08 -0.14 5.90
C ALA A 6 -19.48 -0.61 5.49
N ARG A 7 -20.23 0.25 4.79
CA ARG A 7 -21.46 -0.13 4.10
C ARG A 7 -21.29 -0.01 2.58
N LEU A 8 -21.90 -0.91 1.84
CA LEU A 8 -22.09 -0.79 0.40
C LEU A 8 -23.54 -0.43 0.12
N VAL A 9 -23.76 0.71 -0.51
CA VAL A 9 -25.08 1.33 -0.69
C VAL A 9 -25.39 1.44 -2.18
N ALA A 10 -26.59 1.01 -2.56
CA ALA A 10 -27.15 1.20 -3.90
C ALA A 10 -28.24 2.26 -3.86
N ILE A 11 -28.11 3.25 -4.76
CA ILE A 11 -28.99 4.42 -4.85
C ILE A 11 -29.44 4.55 -6.30
N ASN A 12 -30.71 4.87 -6.51
CA ASN A 12 -31.25 5.17 -7.82
C ASN A 12 -30.69 6.51 -8.31
N ALA A 13 -30.09 6.49 -9.51
CA ALA A 13 -29.42 7.65 -10.09
C ALA A 13 -30.39 8.81 -10.45
N ASP A 14 -31.66 8.51 -10.72
CA ASP A 14 -32.64 9.51 -11.17
C ASP A 14 -33.25 10.29 -10.00
N ASN A 15 -33.44 9.65 -8.84
CA ASN A 15 -34.19 10.24 -7.73
C ASN A 15 -33.49 10.19 -6.36
N GLY A 16 -32.34 9.52 -6.25
CA GLY A 16 -31.57 9.43 -5.00
C GLY A 16 -32.15 8.48 -3.94
N GLU A 17 -33.20 7.72 -4.25
CA GLU A 17 -33.77 6.74 -3.31
C GLU A 17 -32.94 5.46 -3.23
N PHE A 18 -32.99 4.76 -2.09
CA PHE A 18 -32.33 3.47 -1.95
C PHE A 18 -32.96 2.41 -2.86
N CYS A 19 -32.12 1.64 -3.53
CA CYS A 19 -32.55 0.48 -4.30
C CYS A 19 -32.98 -0.65 -3.36
N GLN A 20 -34.28 -0.75 -3.03
CA GLN A 20 -34.80 -1.64 -1.99
C GLN A 20 -34.42 -3.13 -2.17
N HIS A 21 -34.19 -3.58 -3.39
CA HIS A 21 -33.81 -4.97 -3.71
C HIS A 21 -32.32 -5.28 -3.56
N PHE A 22 -31.48 -4.29 -3.23
CA PHE A 22 -30.05 -4.48 -3.06
C PHE A 22 -29.72 -4.72 -1.59
N GLY A 23 -29.11 -5.87 -1.27
CA GLY A 23 -28.78 -6.26 0.10
C GLY A 23 -30.01 -6.23 1.01
N GLN A 24 -29.89 -5.51 2.12
CA GLN A 24 -30.99 -5.23 3.03
C GLN A 24 -31.40 -3.77 2.91
N ASN A 25 -32.53 -3.52 2.22
CA ASN A 25 -33.11 -2.19 1.99
C ASN A 25 -32.13 -1.19 1.35
N GLY A 26 -31.37 -1.63 0.35
CA GLY A 26 -30.38 -0.82 -0.37
C GLY A 26 -28.96 -0.87 0.19
N ILE A 27 -28.71 -1.67 1.23
CA ILE A 27 -27.45 -1.66 1.98
C ILE A 27 -26.92 -3.08 2.19
N VAL A 28 -25.62 -3.28 1.96
CA VAL A 28 -24.87 -4.46 2.37
C VAL A 28 -23.88 -4.06 3.47
N ASP A 29 -23.90 -4.79 4.59
CA ASP A 29 -22.92 -4.63 5.67
C ASP A 29 -21.60 -5.31 5.29
N LEU A 30 -20.55 -4.52 5.15
CA LEU A 30 -19.23 -5.01 4.80
C LEU A 30 -18.41 -5.43 6.04
N LYS A 31 -18.94 -5.31 7.25
CA LYS A 31 -18.30 -5.89 8.45
C LYS A 31 -18.63 -7.36 8.67
N ALA A 32 -19.63 -7.88 7.95
CA ALA A 32 -20.01 -9.28 8.01
C ALA A 32 -18.81 -10.22 7.77
N GLY A 33 -18.55 -11.09 8.74
CA GLY A 33 -17.45 -12.07 8.71
C GLY A 33 -16.08 -11.55 9.18
N LEU A 34 -15.90 -10.25 9.47
CA LEU A 34 -14.59 -9.71 9.88
C LEU A 34 -14.26 -9.87 11.37
N GLY A 35 -15.22 -10.28 12.22
CA GLY A 35 -15.05 -10.35 13.67
C GLY A 35 -14.96 -8.96 14.30
N ASP A 36 -14.03 -8.75 15.26
CA ASP A 36 -13.75 -7.41 15.79
C ASP A 36 -13.09 -6.54 14.72
N ALA A 37 -13.90 -5.67 14.12
CA ALA A 37 -13.54 -4.70 13.07
C ALA A 37 -14.17 -3.33 13.34
N ALA A 38 -14.04 -2.86 14.59
CA ALA A 38 -14.49 -1.52 14.97
C ALA A 38 -13.77 -0.41 14.19
N ASP A 39 -14.45 0.73 14.00
CA ASP A 39 -13.79 1.93 13.48
C ASP A 39 -12.75 2.44 14.51
N PRO A 40 -11.58 2.94 14.08
CA PRO A 40 -11.09 3.13 12.71
C PRO A 40 -10.19 1.99 12.19
N LYS A 41 -10.31 0.77 12.74
CA LYS A 41 -9.46 -0.39 12.37
C LYS A 41 -9.72 -0.91 10.97
N TYR A 42 -10.97 -0.84 10.51
CA TYR A 42 -11.40 -1.23 9.16
C TYR A 42 -12.29 -0.16 8.54
N GLN A 43 -11.88 0.37 7.40
CA GLN A 43 -12.56 1.47 6.72
C GLN A 43 -12.49 1.30 5.20
N LEU A 44 -13.45 1.88 4.50
CA LEU A 44 -13.50 1.87 3.04
C LEU A 44 -13.13 3.25 2.53
N THR A 45 -11.88 3.39 2.09
CA THR A 45 -11.29 4.67 1.69
C THR A 45 -11.34 4.94 0.19
N SER A 46 -11.39 3.88 -0.63
CA SER A 46 -11.49 3.99 -2.09
C SER A 46 -12.85 3.52 -2.59
N ALA A 47 -13.27 4.04 -3.73
CA ALA A 47 -14.51 3.63 -4.39
C ALA A 47 -14.50 2.13 -4.72
N PRO A 48 -15.67 1.45 -4.71
CA PRO A 48 -15.76 0.08 -5.16
C PRO A 48 -15.60 0.03 -6.69
N THR A 49 -15.12 -1.09 -7.22
CA THR A 49 -14.95 -1.25 -8.67
C THR A 49 -16.10 -2.06 -9.25
N LEU A 50 -16.82 -1.47 -10.19
CA LEU A 50 -17.82 -2.19 -10.98
C LEU A 50 -17.10 -2.99 -12.08
N ALA A 51 -17.06 -4.31 -11.92
CA ALA A 51 -16.41 -5.26 -12.81
C ALA A 51 -17.47 -6.15 -13.47
N GLY A 52 -18.00 -5.68 -14.61
CA GLY A 52 -19.08 -6.36 -15.32
C GLY A 52 -20.36 -6.41 -14.49
N THR A 53 -20.74 -7.60 -14.03
CA THR A 53 -21.92 -7.80 -13.17
C THR A 53 -21.59 -7.92 -11.68
N THR A 54 -20.32 -7.71 -11.31
CA THR A 54 -19.84 -7.79 -9.93
C THR A 54 -19.33 -6.44 -9.45
N VAL A 55 -19.74 -6.01 -8.25
CA VAL A 55 -19.12 -4.91 -7.52
C VAL A 55 -18.05 -5.49 -6.61
N VAL A 56 -16.79 -5.14 -6.87
CA VAL A 56 -15.62 -5.60 -6.11
C VAL A 56 -15.27 -4.56 -5.06
N VAL A 57 -15.04 -5.02 -3.84
CA VAL A 57 -14.64 -4.18 -2.71
C VAL A 57 -13.41 -4.77 -2.02
N GLY A 58 -12.46 -3.88 -1.72
CA GLY A 58 -11.44 -4.09 -0.71
C GLY A 58 -11.75 -3.27 0.55
N GLY A 59 -10.74 -3.03 1.37
CA GLY A 59 -10.82 -2.19 2.55
C GLY A 59 -9.45 -1.78 3.07
N ARG A 60 -9.38 -0.62 3.71
CA ARG A 60 -8.24 -0.19 4.53
C ARG A 60 -8.31 -0.89 5.87
N VAL A 61 -7.23 -1.60 6.21
CA VAL A 61 -6.92 -2.06 7.56
C VAL A 61 -5.89 -1.10 8.15
N ALA A 62 -6.02 -0.72 9.43
CA ALA A 62 -5.02 0.10 10.12
C ALA A 62 -3.79 -0.74 10.52
N ASP A 63 -3.04 -1.17 9.52
CA ASP A 63 -1.94 -2.11 9.60
C ASP A 63 -0.76 -1.70 10.48
N ASN A 64 -0.50 -0.41 10.61
CA ASN A 64 0.56 0.17 11.45
C ASN A 64 0.23 0.26 12.96
N VAL A 65 -0.80 -0.45 13.45
CA VAL A 65 -1.30 -0.32 14.84
C VAL A 65 -0.96 -1.54 15.70
N GLN A 66 -1.28 -2.74 15.21
CA GLN A 66 -1.19 -3.97 16.00
C GLN A 66 -1.14 -5.22 15.13
N THR A 67 -0.63 -6.32 15.68
CA THR A 67 -0.53 -7.61 14.98
C THR A 67 -1.88 -8.32 14.83
N ASP A 68 -2.88 -7.93 15.61
CA ASP A 68 -4.23 -8.52 15.60
C ASP A 68 -5.25 -7.57 14.97
N MET A 69 -5.37 -7.59 13.65
CA MET A 69 -6.22 -6.67 12.89
C MET A 69 -7.30 -7.42 12.09
N PRO A 70 -8.39 -6.75 11.69
CA PRO A 70 -9.36 -7.33 10.76
C PRO A 70 -8.68 -7.85 9.49
N GLY A 71 -9.25 -8.90 8.91
CA GLY A 71 -8.73 -9.46 7.65
C GLY A 71 -8.87 -8.49 6.48
N GLY A 72 -7.88 -8.49 5.59
CA GLY A 72 -7.85 -7.75 4.33
C GLY A 72 -8.67 -8.38 3.21
N VAL A 73 -9.71 -9.16 3.54
CA VAL A 73 -10.53 -9.93 2.58
C VAL A 73 -11.11 -9.05 1.48
N LEU A 74 -11.01 -9.56 0.25
CA LEU A 74 -11.57 -8.95 -0.95
C LEU A 74 -12.90 -9.63 -1.25
N ARG A 75 -13.92 -8.89 -1.65
CA ARG A 75 -15.25 -9.47 -1.88
C ARG A 75 -15.89 -8.95 -3.16
N GLY A 76 -16.59 -9.84 -3.84
CA GLY A 76 -17.41 -9.54 -4.99
C GLY A 76 -18.89 -9.69 -4.66
N PHE A 77 -19.69 -8.68 -5.00
CA PHE A 77 -21.13 -8.65 -4.82
C PHE A 77 -21.84 -8.53 -6.16
N ASP A 78 -22.98 -9.16 -6.31
CA ASP A 78 -23.85 -8.96 -7.46
C ASP A 78 -24.30 -7.50 -7.53
N VAL A 79 -24.16 -6.86 -8.70
CA VAL A 79 -24.43 -5.43 -8.87
C VAL A 79 -25.91 -5.06 -8.68
N ILE A 80 -26.83 -6.00 -8.94
CA ILE A 80 -28.28 -5.74 -8.88
C ILE A 80 -28.83 -6.06 -7.49
N THR A 81 -28.45 -7.21 -6.95
CA THR A 81 -29.04 -7.77 -5.72
C THR A 81 -28.20 -7.51 -4.48
N GLY A 82 -26.92 -7.16 -4.61
CA GLY A 82 -26.00 -7.03 -3.48
C GLY A 82 -25.66 -8.37 -2.81
N ALA A 83 -26.04 -9.50 -3.40
CA ALA A 83 -25.67 -10.82 -2.89
C ALA A 83 -24.17 -11.06 -3.06
N MET A 84 -23.49 -11.55 -2.01
CA MET A 84 -22.07 -11.89 -2.12
C MET A 84 -21.90 -13.08 -3.07
N ARG A 85 -21.07 -12.90 -4.11
CA ARG A 85 -20.75 -13.93 -5.10
C ARG A 85 -19.51 -14.72 -4.71
N TRP A 86 -18.51 -14.02 -4.18
CA TRP A 86 -17.25 -14.61 -3.77
C TRP A 86 -16.56 -13.74 -2.71
N ALA A 87 -15.70 -14.39 -1.93
CA ALA A 87 -14.68 -13.77 -1.12
C ALA A 87 -13.32 -14.28 -1.60
N PHE A 88 -12.27 -13.48 -1.42
CA PHE A 88 -10.89 -13.88 -1.56
C PHE A 88 -10.18 -13.48 -0.27
N ASP A 89 -9.97 -14.48 0.59
CA ASP A 89 -9.29 -14.36 1.87
C ASP A 89 -7.89 -14.97 1.74
N PRO A 90 -6.84 -14.15 1.51
CA PRO A 90 -5.52 -14.67 1.22
C PRO A 90 -4.90 -15.46 2.38
N GLY A 91 -5.47 -15.42 3.60
CA GLY A 91 -4.98 -16.18 4.74
C GLY A 91 -5.48 -17.62 4.84
N ASN A 92 -6.45 -18.04 4.02
CA ASN A 92 -6.96 -19.41 3.99
C ASN A 92 -6.22 -20.28 2.96
N ASP A 93 -6.21 -21.60 3.21
CA ASP A 93 -5.68 -22.59 2.26
C ASP A 93 -6.42 -22.56 0.91
N ASP A 94 -7.76 -22.41 0.97
CA ASP A 94 -8.59 -22.03 -0.18
C ASP A 94 -9.08 -20.59 0.03
N PRO A 95 -8.50 -19.60 -0.66
CA PRO A 95 -8.89 -18.21 -0.52
C PRO A 95 -10.35 -17.93 -0.87
N ASN A 96 -10.98 -18.76 -1.69
CA ASN A 96 -12.36 -18.58 -2.12
C ASN A 96 -13.38 -19.39 -1.30
N ALA A 97 -12.95 -20.05 -0.22
CA ALA A 97 -13.83 -20.80 0.64
C ALA A 97 -14.92 -19.91 1.26
N ALA A 98 -16.17 -20.36 1.16
CA ALA A 98 -17.29 -19.69 1.82
C ALA A 98 -17.18 -19.85 3.34
N LEU A 99 -17.40 -18.75 4.07
CA LEU A 99 -17.46 -18.80 5.53
C LEU A 99 -18.64 -19.65 6.00
N LYS A 100 -18.37 -20.58 6.91
CA LYS A 100 -19.42 -21.31 7.62
C LYS A 100 -19.99 -20.44 8.75
N PRO A 101 -21.22 -20.71 9.22
CA PRO A 101 -21.79 -20.00 10.36
C PRO A 101 -20.84 -19.99 11.57
N GLY A 102 -20.61 -18.82 12.14
CA GLY A 102 -19.70 -18.61 13.28
C GLY A 102 -18.21 -18.52 12.94
N GLN A 103 -17.84 -18.62 11.66
CA GLN A 103 -16.46 -18.38 11.22
C GLN A 103 -16.21 -16.92 10.86
N HIS A 104 -14.95 -16.53 10.95
CA HIS A 104 -14.45 -15.22 10.53
C HIS A 104 -13.35 -15.39 9.49
N TYR A 105 -13.17 -14.37 8.65
CA TYR A 105 -12.02 -14.29 7.77
C TYR A 105 -10.72 -14.21 8.57
N VAL A 106 -9.64 -14.70 7.98
CA VAL A 106 -8.33 -14.72 8.60
C VAL A 106 -7.87 -13.29 8.86
N ARG A 107 -7.38 -13.08 10.07
CA ARG A 107 -7.00 -11.76 10.60
C ARG A 107 -5.61 -11.35 10.13
N SER A 108 -5.38 -10.05 10.06
CA SER A 108 -4.09 -9.43 9.72
C SER A 108 -3.51 -9.82 8.36
N THR A 109 -4.38 -10.19 7.42
CA THR A 109 -3.99 -10.50 6.04
C THR A 109 -3.80 -9.23 5.20
N PRO A 110 -2.98 -9.27 4.11
CA PRO A 110 -2.82 -8.14 3.20
C PRO A 110 -4.17 -7.63 2.69
N ASN A 111 -4.35 -6.32 2.67
CA ASN A 111 -5.59 -5.67 2.26
C ASN A 111 -5.45 -4.98 0.90
N SER A 112 -6.57 -4.63 0.27
CA SER A 112 -6.60 -3.74 -0.89
C SER A 112 -7.39 -2.48 -0.55
N TRP A 113 -6.67 -1.38 -0.32
CA TRP A 113 -7.27 -0.10 0.07
C TRP A 113 -7.26 0.94 -1.04
N ALA A 114 -6.42 0.76 -2.06
CA ALA A 114 -6.30 1.66 -3.20
C ALA A 114 -7.39 1.38 -4.26
N PRO A 115 -7.65 2.34 -5.17
CA PRO A 115 -8.56 2.11 -6.29
C PRO A 115 -8.09 0.96 -7.17
N MET A 116 -9.02 0.15 -7.69
CA MET A 116 -8.73 -1.01 -8.54
C MET A 116 -9.08 -0.71 -10.01
N SER A 117 -8.54 -1.48 -10.95
CA SER A 117 -8.92 -1.43 -12.37
C SER A 117 -9.53 -2.74 -12.87
N TYR A 118 -10.29 -2.68 -13.97
CA TYR A 118 -11.00 -3.82 -14.54
C TYR A 118 -10.82 -3.86 -16.05
N ASP A 119 -10.43 -5.03 -16.58
CA ASP A 119 -10.42 -5.32 -18.01
C ASP A 119 -11.62 -6.21 -18.38
N PRO A 120 -12.62 -5.68 -19.12
CA PRO A 120 -13.78 -6.45 -19.54
C PRO A 120 -13.47 -7.55 -20.55
N ALA A 121 -12.43 -7.41 -21.37
CA ALA A 121 -12.12 -8.38 -22.41
C ALA A 121 -11.67 -9.73 -21.84
N MET A 122 -11.00 -9.70 -20.68
CA MET A 122 -10.53 -10.88 -19.98
C MET A 122 -11.29 -11.15 -18.67
N ASN A 123 -12.36 -10.40 -18.38
CA ASN A 123 -13.12 -10.46 -17.13
C ASN A 123 -12.23 -10.46 -15.88
N THR A 124 -11.29 -9.51 -15.79
CA THR A 124 -10.25 -9.50 -14.74
C THR A 124 -10.22 -8.18 -14.01
N VAL A 125 -10.26 -8.25 -12.69
CA VAL A 125 -10.03 -7.10 -11.81
C VAL A 125 -8.59 -7.17 -11.29
N PHE A 126 -7.90 -6.03 -11.32
CA PHE A 126 -6.53 -5.88 -10.82
C PHE A 126 -6.59 -5.11 -9.50
N LEU A 127 -6.17 -5.78 -8.44
CA LEU A 127 -6.22 -5.28 -7.07
C LEU A 127 -4.81 -4.93 -6.60
N PRO A 128 -4.54 -3.64 -6.33
CA PRO A 128 -3.36 -3.23 -5.58
C PRO A 128 -3.45 -3.75 -4.15
N MET A 129 -2.42 -4.47 -3.71
CA MET A 129 -2.34 -5.04 -2.37
C MET A 129 -1.35 -4.25 -1.52
N GLY A 130 -1.73 -4.04 -0.26
CA GLY A 130 -0.86 -3.50 0.78
C GLY A 130 -0.05 -4.58 1.48
N SER A 131 0.66 -4.18 2.53
CA SER A 131 1.40 -5.06 3.42
C SER A 131 0.49 -5.71 4.48
N SER A 132 0.95 -6.80 5.09
CA SER A 132 0.29 -7.39 6.26
C SER A 132 0.60 -6.60 7.51
N SER A 133 -0.35 -6.54 8.44
CA SER A 133 -0.14 -5.93 9.75
C SER A 133 0.90 -6.74 10.55
N VAL A 134 2.00 -6.18 11.05
CA VAL A 134 2.37 -4.74 11.09
C VAL A 134 3.34 -4.37 9.96
N ASP A 135 3.18 -3.17 9.40
CA ASP A 135 3.88 -2.66 8.22
C ASP A 135 5.42 -2.53 8.36
N LEU A 136 5.94 -2.37 9.58
CA LEU A 136 7.37 -2.16 9.88
C LEU A 136 8.05 -3.36 10.57
N TRP A 137 7.33 -4.46 10.80
CA TRP A 137 7.86 -5.66 11.45
C TRP A 137 7.23 -6.92 10.87
N GLY A 138 8.05 -7.78 10.28
CA GLY A 138 7.63 -8.93 9.49
C GLY A 138 7.92 -10.30 10.12
N ALA A 139 8.41 -10.37 11.36
CA ALA A 139 8.81 -11.65 11.94
C ALA A 139 7.66 -12.67 12.06
N ASN A 140 6.41 -12.22 12.19
CA ASN A 140 5.22 -13.09 12.24
C ASN A 140 4.60 -13.38 10.88
N ARG A 141 5.20 -12.93 9.77
CA ARG A 141 4.63 -13.11 8.44
C ARG A 141 4.64 -14.56 8.01
N THR A 142 3.55 -14.93 7.36
CA THR A 142 3.30 -16.25 6.80
C THR A 142 3.74 -16.31 5.34
N LYS A 143 3.72 -17.52 4.76
CA LYS A 143 3.95 -17.70 3.32
C LYS A 143 2.94 -16.94 2.46
N LEU A 144 1.72 -16.73 2.95
CA LEU A 144 0.67 -16.02 2.23
C LEU A 144 0.92 -14.52 2.24
N ASP A 145 1.39 -13.98 3.37
CA ASP A 145 1.85 -12.59 3.47
C ASP A 145 2.99 -12.33 2.48
N HIS A 146 3.93 -13.27 2.37
CA HIS A 146 5.03 -13.18 1.40
C HIS A 146 4.58 -13.36 -0.05
N LYS A 147 3.38 -13.90 -0.33
CA LYS A 147 2.85 -14.04 -1.69
C LYS A 147 2.07 -12.79 -2.12
N TYR A 148 1.21 -12.28 -1.25
CA TYR A 148 0.24 -11.23 -1.61
C TYR A 148 0.60 -9.83 -1.10
N GLY A 149 1.47 -9.71 -0.09
CA GLY A 149 1.90 -8.41 0.40
C GLY A 149 2.61 -7.57 -0.68
N ALA A 150 2.32 -6.27 -0.73
CA ALA A 150 2.95 -5.29 -1.64
C ALA A 150 2.96 -5.76 -3.12
N SER A 151 1.81 -6.19 -3.60
CA SER A 151 1.64 -6.86 -4.90
C SER A 151 0.51 -6.28 -5.74
N ILE A 152 0.46 -6.66 -7.02
CA ILE A 152 -0.77 -6.62 -7.82
C ILE A 152 -1.33 -8.04 -7.88
N LEU A 153 -2.59 -8.18 -7.47
CA LEU A 153 -3.36 -9.40 -7.58
C LEU A 153 -4.37 -9.29 -8.73
N ALA A 154 -4.39 -10.26 -9.64
CA ALA A 154 -5.39 -10.34 -10.68
C ALA A 154 -6.40 -11.45 -10.36
N LEU A 155 -7.68 -11.08 -10.22
CA LEU A 155 -8.77 -12.03 -9.97
C LEU A 155 -9.75 -12.05 -11.14
N ASP A 156 -10.34 -13.21 -11.39
CA ASP A 156 -11.55 -13.29 -12.19
C ASP A 156 -12.69 -12.51 -11.52
N ALA A 157 -13.28 -11.54 -12.22
CA ALA A 157 -14.28 -10.65 -11.61
C ALA A 157 -15.58 -11.36 -11.22
N THR A 158 -15.92 -12.47 -11.89
CA THR A 158 -17.16 -13.21 -11.63
C THR A 158 -17.00 -14.21 -10.50
N THR A 159 -15.84 -14.86 -10.42
CA THR A 159 -15.62 -16.01 -9.51
C THR A 159 -14.66 -15.71 -8.36
N GLY A 160 -13.91 -14.62 -8.42
CA GLY A 160 -12.90 -14.29 -7.41
C GLY A 160 -11.65 -15.16 -7.46
N LYS A 161 -11.53 -16.06 -8.45
CA LYS A 161 -10.38 -16.95 -8.57
C LYS A 161 -9.13 -16.21 -9.00
N GLU A 162 -8.02 -16.52 -8.37
CA GLU A 162 -6.71 -15.99 -8.75
C GLU A 162 -6.35 -16.38 -10.17
N LYS A 163 -5.96 -15.38 -10.97
CA LYS A 163 -5.35 -15.56 -12.29
C LYS A 163 -3.84 -15.50 -12.19
N TRP A 164 -3.32 -14.48 -11.51
CA TRP A 164 -1.90 -14.31 -11.22
C TRP A 164 -1.70 -13.29 -10.10
N VAL A 165 -0.51 -13.29 -9.51
CA VAL A 165 -0.05 -12.26 -8.57
C VAL A 165 1.38 -11.85 -8.94
N TYR A 166 1.71 -10.56 -8.78
CA TYR A 166 3.05 -10.04 -8.98
C TYR A 166 3.46 -9.15 -7.81
N GLN A 167 4.48 -9.55 -7.06
CA GLN A 167 4.99 -8.83 -5.90
C GLN A 167 6.08 -7.82 -6.30
N THR A 168 6.01 -6.61 -5.71
CA THR A 168 6.99 -5.54 -5.94
C THR A 168 7.93 -5.28 -4.77
N VAL A 169 7.63 -5.83 -3.60
CA VAL A 169 8.51 -5.76 -2.42
C VAL A 169 8.41 -7.09 -1.68
N HIS A 170 9.55 -7.76 -1.51
CA HIS A 170 9.68 -8.97 -0.71
C HIS A 170 9.73 -8.59 0.77
N ASN A 171 8.89 -9.24 1.59
CA ASN A 171 8.79 -9.00 3.03
C ASN A 171 8.84 -7.48 3.35
N ASP A 172 7.86 -6.71 2.89
CA ASP A 172 7.84 -5.26 2.98
C ASP A 172 7.94 -4.72 4.42
N LEU A 173 9.04 -4.06 4.79
CA LEU A 173 9.24 -3.47 6.14
C LEU A 173 9.12 -1.94 6.14
N TRP A 174 8.52 -1.36 5.10
CA TRP A 174 8.59 0.08 4.85
C TRP A 174 7.24 0.75 4.62
N ASP A 175 6.15 -0.02 4.66
CA ASP A 175 4.84 0.39 4.15
C ASP A 175 4.92 0.83 2.68
N PHE A 176 5.46 -0.06 1.84
CA PHE A 176 5.54 0.11 0.39
C PHE A 176 4.43 -0.63 -0.36
N ASP A 177 3.19 -0.48 0.13
CA ASP A 177 1.96 -0.83 -0.59
C ASP A 177 1.95 -0.32 -2.03
N ILE A 178 1.14 -0.97 -2.88
CA ILE A 178 0.75 -0.37 -4.15
C ILE A 178 -0.43 0.59 -3.94
N PRO A 179 -0.24 1.92 -4.10
CA PRO A 179 -1.19 2.91 -3.59
C PRO A 179 -2.15 3.45 -4.67
N MET A 180 -2.28 2.79 -5.81
CA MET A 180 -3.01 3.34 -6.95
C MET A 180 -3.65 2.31 -7.88
N GLN A 181 -4.64 2.76 -8.65
CA GLN A 181 -5.19 1.98 -9.76
C GLN A 181 -4.12 1.74 -10.83
N PRO A 182 -3.93 0.49 -11.28
CA PRO A 182 -3.09 0.22 -12.43
C PRO A 182 -3.78 0.62 -13.74
N SER A 183 -3.03 1.25 -14.64
CA SER A 183 -3.52 1.71 -15.94
C SER A 183 -3.40 0.61 -17.00
N LEU A 184 -4.44 0.43 -17.79
CA LEU A 184 -4.47 -0.50 -18.92
C LEU A 184 -4.06 0.23 -20.19
N ILE A 185 -3.00 -0.25 -20.87
CA ILE A 185 -2.48 0.38 -22.08
C ILE A 185 -2.04 -0.66 -23.11
N ASP A 186 -1.93 -0.25 -24.37
CA ASP A 186 -1.20 -1.00 -25.38
C ASP A 186 0.26 -0.52 -25.37
N PHE A 187 1.13 -1.30 -24.71
CA PHE A 187 2.53 -0.93 -24.49
C PHE A 187 3.38 -1.19 -25.75
N PRO A 188 4.13 -0.19 -26.24
CA PRO A 188 4.96 -0.35 -27.42
C PRO A 188 6.19 -1.21 -27.11
N MET A 189 6.42 -2.22 -27.94
CA MET A 189 7.56 -3.13 -27.87
C MET A 189 8.69 -2.67 -28.80
N LYS A 190 9.92 -3.12 -28.52
CA LYS A 190 11.10 -2.76 -29.32
C LYS A 190 11.03 -3.24 -30.78
N ASP A 191 10.23 -4.26 -31.06
CA ASP A 191 10.02 -4.82 -32.41
C ASP A 191 8.92 -4.08 -33.21
N GLY A 192 8.34 -3.01 -32.64
CA GLY A 192 7.26 -2.24 -33.27
C GLY A 192 5.85 -2.81 -33.06
N SER A 193 5.73 -3.98 -32.42
CA SER A 193 4.43 -4.50 -31.97
C SER A 193 3.95 -3.79 -30.69
N THR A 194 2.69 -3.98 -30.33
CA THR A 194 2.17 -3.59 -29.02
C THR A 194 1.78 -4.82 -28.21
N LYS A 195 1.88 -4.70 -26.88
CA LYS A 195 1.38 -5.70 -25.95
C LYS A 195 0.39 -5.11 -24.95
N PRO A 196 -0.71 -5.83 -24.65
CA PRO A 196 -1.68 -5.39 -23.64
C PRO A 196 -1.02 -5.41 -22.27
N ALA A 197 -0.85 -4.23 -21.68
CA ALA A 197 -0.07 -4.03 -20.48
C ALA A 197 -0.88 -3.43 -19.33
N LEU A 198 -0.39 -3.71 -18.14
CA LEU A 198 -0.78 -3.12 -16.87
C LEU A 198 0.39 -2.28 -16.37
N VAL A 199 0.19 -0.97 -16.23
CA VAL A 199 1.23 -0.01 -15.79
C VAL A 199 0.84 0.65 -14.50
N PHE A 200 1.73 0.65 -13.52
CA PHE A 200 1.50 1.27 -12.22
C PHE A 200 2.79 1.76 -11.58
N GLY A 201 2.67 2.79 -10.76
CA GLY A 201 3.73 3.28 -9.89
C GLY A 201 3.63 2.66 -8.50
N ALA A 202 4.76 2.57 -7.81
CA ALA A 202 4.85 2.12 -6.42
C ALA A 202 5.40 3.22 -5.50
N LYS A 203 5.15 3.10 -4.18
CA LYS A 203 5.73 3.98 -3.15
C LYS A 203 7.27 3.96 -3.16
N THR A 204 7.89 2.91 -3.71
CA THR A 204 9.34 2.81 -3.96
C THR A 204 9.86 3.80 -5.02
N GLY A 205 8.97 4.53 -5.70
CA GLY A 205 9.30 5.42 -6.83
C GLY A 205 9.58 4.67 -8.13
N GLN A 206 9.27 3.37 -8.20
CA GLN A 206 9.45 2.54 -9.38
C GLN A 206 8.17 2.42 -10.20
N ILE A 207 8.30 2.38 -11.53
CA ILE A 207 7.20 2.08 -12.46
C ILE A 207 7.35 0.64 -12.93
N PHE A 208 6.30 -0.16 -12.78
CA PHE A 208 6.24 -1.53 -13.29
C PHE A 208 5.33 -1.60 -14.51
N VAL A 209 5.72 -2.41 -15.49
CA VAL A 209 4.95 -2.69 -16.70
C VAL A 209 4.82 -4.20 -16.80
N LEU A 210 3.61 -4.71 -16.61
CA LEU A 210 3.32 -6.14 -16.66
C LEU A 210 2.46 -6.46 -17.88
N ASP A 211 2.62 -7.65 -18.45
CA ASP A 211 1.65 -8.21 -19.37
C ASP A 211 0.37 -8.49 -18.57
N ARG A 212 -0.74 -7.84 -18.92
CA ARG A 212 -1.95 -7.91 -18.09
C ARG A 212 -2.60 -9.30 -18.08
N HIS A 213 -2.29 -10.16 -19.05
CA HIS A 213 -2.80 -11.53 -19.10
C HIS A 213 -2.05 -12.47 -18.17
N THR A 214 -0.75 -12.26 -18.02
CA THR A 214 0.14 -13.22 -17.34
C THR A 214 0.78 -12.72 -16.06
N GLY A 215 0.75 -11.40 -15.81
CA GLY A 215 1.42 -10.76 -14.69
C GLY A 215 2.95 -10.68 -14.85
N LYS A 216 3.50 -11.13 -15.97
CA LYS A 216 4.95 -11.13 -16.20
C LYS A 216 5.45 -9.75 -16.63
N PRO A 217 6.62 -9.28 -16.16
CA PRO A 217 7.20 -8.02 -16.61
C PRO A 217 7.42 -7.96 -18.13
N LEU A 218 7.01 -6.86 -18.75
CA LEU A 218 7.34 -6.52 -20.14
C LEU A 218 8.64 -5.72 -20.23
N THR A 219 9.06 -5.09 -19.14
CA THR A 219 10.33 -4.39 -18.98
C THR A 219 11.25 -5.14 -18.02
N GLU A 220 12.55 -4.87 -18.11
CA GLU A 220 13.55 -5.55 -17.30
C GLU A 220 13.35 -5.25 -15.81
N VAL A 221 13.22 -6.31 -14.99
CA VAL A 221 13.22 -6.27 -13.53
C VAL A 221 14.38 -7.11 -13.02
N LYS A 222 15.18 -6.57 -12.10
CA LYS A 222 16.34 -7.25 -11.51
C LYS A 222 16.16 -7.42 -10.02
N GLU A 223 16.47 -8.61 -9.53
CA GLU A 223 16.71 -8.84 -8.11
C GLU A 223 18.06 -8.23 -7.74
N LEU A 224 18.05 -7.15 -6.94
CA LEU A 224 19.26 -6.51 -6.46
C LEU A 224 19.44 -6.77 -4.95
N PRO A 225 20.68 -6.98 -4.48
CA PRO A 225 20.94 -7.22 -3.07
C PRO A 225 20.58 -5.98 -2.24
N VAL A 226 19.98 -6.22 -1.07
CA VAL A 226 19.69 -5.19 -0.07
C VAL A 226 20.31 -5.58 1.26
N ASN A 227 20.65 -4.59 2.10
CA ASN A 227 21.29 -4.87 3.37
C ASN A 227 20.25 -5.35 4.40
N THR A 228 20.48 -6.53 4.98
CA THR A 228 19.67 -7.09 6.07
C THR A 228 20.08 -6.53 7.44
N ARG A 229 19.28 -6.81 8.48
CA ARG A 229 19.54 -6.36 9.86
C ARG A 229 19.35 -7.48 10.87
N ASN A 230 19.39 -7.13 12.16
CA ASN A 230 19.52 -8.09 13.25
C ASN A 230 18.34 -8.06 14.23
N ILE A 231 17.17 -7.54 13.82
CA ILE A 231 15.96 -7.73 14.62
C ILE A 231 15.72 -9.25 14.77
N PRO A 232 15.59 -9.78 16.00
CA PRO A 232 15.37 -11.19 16.23
C PRO A 232 14.13 -11.71 15.48
N ASN A 233 14.29 -12.84 14.79
CA ASN A 233 13.26 -13.54 14.01
C ASN A 233 12.69 -12.76 12.80
N GLU A 234 13.21 -11.57 12.49
CA GLU A 234 12.78 -10.83 11.31
C GLU A 234 13.20 -11.54 10.02
N GLN A 235 12.27 -11.65 9.08
CA GLN A 235 12.41 -12.47 7.88
C GLN A 235 13.01 -11.65 6.72
N TYR A 236 14.15 -11.00 6.94
CA TYR A 236 14.76 -10.11 5.93
C TYR A 236 14.96 -10.81 4.59
N SER A 237 14.53 -10.16 3.50
CA SER A 237 14.84 -10.60 2.14
C SER A 237 16.28 -10.21 1.78
N ALA A 238 17.02 -11.11 1.13
CA ALA A 238 18.37 -10.85 0.64
C ALA A 238 18.38 -9.94 -0.60
N THR A 239 17.30 -9.96 -1.39
CA THR A 239 17.14 -9.16 -2.60
C THR A 239 15.77 -8.47 -2.64
N GLN A 240 15.66 -7.47 -3.51
CA GLN A 240 14.39 -6.83 -3.85
C GLN A 240 14.28 -6.67 -5.37
N PRO A 241 13.06 -6.68 -5.94
CA PRO A 241 12.86 -6.45 -7.35
C PRO A 241 12.98 -4.95 -7.69
N PHE A 242 13.85 -4.64 -8.65
CA PHE A 242 14.02 -3.31 -9.21
C PHE A 242 13.62 -3.28 -10.68
N SER A 243 12.64 -2.44 -11.05
CA SER A 243 12.21 -2.18 -12.42
C SER A 243 13.21 -1.29 -13.17
N VAL A 244 14.38 -1.84 -13.45
CA VAL A 244 15.49 -1.14 -14.11
C VAL A 244 15.21 -0.79 -15.57
N GLY A 245 14.25 -1.47 -16.20
CA GLY A 245 13.80 -1.18 -17.55
C GLY A 245 12.90 0.06 -17.66
N MET A 246 12.51 0.67 -16.54
CA MET A 246 11.69 1.87 -16.47
C MET A 246 12.38 2.95 -15.63
N PRO A 247 12.07 4.24 -15.84
CA PRO A 247 12.61 5.31 -15.01
C PRO A 247 12.11 5.21 -13.56
N GLN A 248 13.03 5.44 -12.62
CA GLN A 248 12.69 5.65 -11.22
C GLN A 248 12.44 7.15 -10.96
N ILE A 249 11.33 7.48 -10.33
CA ILE A 249 10.89 8.86 -10.09
C ILE A 249 11.04 9.19 -8.60
N GLY A 250 11.75 10.29 -8.30
CA GLY A 250 11.77 10.91 -6.97
C GLY A 250 12.41 10.10 -5.83
N ALA A 251 13.00 8.95 -6.13
CA ALA A 251 13.52 7.97 -5.16
C ALA A 251 15.01 7.68 -5.33
N GLN A 252 15.77 8.61 -5.92
CA GLN A 252 17.22 8.46 -6.04
C GLN A 252 17.87 8.44 -4.65
N LYS A 253 19.00 7.73 -4.53
CA LYS A 253 19.77 7.69 -3.29
C LYS A 253 20.25 9.10 -2.93
N LEU A 254 19.79 9.58 -1.77
CA LEU A 254 20.20 10.87 -1.21
C LEU A 254 21.67 10.88 -0.76
N SER A 255 22.25 12.08 -0.82
CA SER A 255 23.59 12.45 -0.39
C SER A 255 23.53 13.72 0.47
N GLU A 256 24.66 14.14 1.05
CA GLU A 256 24.70 15.37 1.85
C GLU A 256 24.41 16.62 1.03
N SER A 257 24.72 16.59 -0.27
CA SER A 257 24.41 17.70 -1.18
C SER A 257 22.93 17.89 -1.43
N ASP A 258 22.11 16.86 -1.21
CA ASP A 258 20.65 16.93 -1.40
C ASP A 258 19.93 17.59 -0.21
N MET A 259 20.65 17.79 0.90
CA MET A 259 20.10 18.45 2.09
C MET A 259 19.95 19.96 1.85
N TRP A 260 18.76 20.45 2.16
CA TRP A 260 18.38 21.85 1.99
C TRP A 260 18.05 22.48 3.34
N GLY A 261 18.32 23.77 3.48
CA GLY A 261 17.86 24.60 4.60
C GLY A 261 17.55 26.02 4.13
N ALA A 262 16.63 26.71 4.81
CA ALA A 262 16.27 28.08 4.46
C ALA A 262 17.44 29.03 4.72
N THR A 263 18.23 28.72 5.75
CA THR A 263 19.51 29.37 6.05
C THR A 263 20.67 28.37 5.93
N PRO A 264 21.93 28.85 5.84
CA PRO A 264 23.11 27.99 5.93
C PRO A 264 23.17 27.16 7.23
N PHE A 265 22.63 27.68 8.34
CA PHE A 265 22.54 26.94 9.60
C PHE A 265 21.53 25.80 9.53
N ASP A 266 20.36 26.03 8.93
CA ASP A 266 19.36 24.98 8.73
C ASP A 266 19.90 23.89 7.81
N GLN A 267 20.62 24.27 6.76
CA GLN A 267 21.22 23.32 5.84
C GLN A 267 22.29 22.48 6.55
N LEU A 268 23.15 23.12 7.36
CA LEU A 268 24.14 22.43 8.17
C LEU A 268 23.48 21.46 9.15
N MET A 269 22.45 21.89 9.88
CA MET A 269 21.72 21.06 10.83
C MET A 269 21.02 19.89 10.15
N CYS A 270 20.39 20.10 8.99
CA CYS A 270 19.76 19.03 8.22
C CYS A 270 20.81 18.03 7.71
N ARG A 271 22.00 18.49 7.29
CA ARG A 271 23.14 17.62 6.96
C ARG A 271 23.65 16.80 8.14
N ILE A 272 23.81 17.42 9.31
CA ILE A 272 24.21 16.71 10.54
C ILE A 272 23.16 15.65 10.90
N SER A 273 21.88 16.02 10.85
CA SER A 273 20.78 15.09 11.10
C SER A 273 20.81 13.92 10.12
N PHE A 274 20.95 14.17 8.82
CA PHE A 274 21.06 13.12 7.81
C PHE A 274 22.25 12.20 8.08
N LYS A 275 23.42 12.75 8.41
CA LYS A 275 24.63 11.98 8.73
C LYS A 275 24.53 11.17 10.02
N SER A 276 23.68 11.58 10.95
CA SER A 276 23.41 10.84 12.19
C SER A 276 22.49 9.64 12.00
N MET A 277 21.84 9.53 10.84
CA MET A 277 20.91 8.46 10.51
C MET A 277 21.59 7.43 9.60
N ARG A 278 21.17 6.18 9.73
CA ARG A 278 21.55 5.13 8.79
C ARG A 278 20.74 5.27 7.51
N TYR A 279 21.43 5.30 6.37
CA TYR A 279 20.80 5.38 5.07
C TYR A 279 21.63 4.65 4.00
N ASP A 280 21.11 3.50 3.55
CA ASP A 280 21.74 2.68 2.53
C ASP A 280 21.19 2.98 1.12
N GLY A 281 20.09 3.73 1.04
CA GLY A 281 19.31 3.96 -0.17
C GLY A 281 17.87 3.47 0.00
N LEU A 282 17.20 3.21 -1.13
CA LEU A 282 15.92 2.50 -1.13
C LEU A 282 16.09 1.14 -0.43
N PHE A 283 15.10 0.75 0.38
CA PHE A 283 15.15 -0.45 1.24
C PHE A 283 16.19 -0.42 2.37
N THR A 284 16.45 0.77 2.94
CA THR A 284 17.15 0.87 4.23
C THR A 284 16.26 0.24 5.31
N ALA A 285 16.56 -0.98 5.74
CA ALA A 285 15.72 -1.71 6.68
C ALA A 285 15.61 -1.01 8.06
N PRO A 286 14.42 -0.99 8.69
CA PRO A 286 14.27 -0.49 10.06
C PRO A 286 15.01 -1.38 11.06
N ASP A 287 15.53 -0.76 12.11
CA ASP A 287 16.19 -1.43 13.24
C ASP A 287 16.09 -0.51 14.48
N THR A 288 16.79 -0.85 15.55
CA THR A 288 16.83 -0.11 16.82
C THR A 288 17.61 1.21 16.76
N ASP A 289 18.45 1.39 15.74
CA ASP A 289 19.06 2.66 15.39
C ASP A 289 18.13 3.52 14.51
N VAL A 290 18.45 4.81 14.38
CA VAL A 290 17.64 5.72 13.54
C VAL A 290 17.97 5.47 12.08
N SER A 291 16.99 4.93 11.35
CA SER A 291 17.10 4.60 9.92
C SER A 291 16.25 5.54 9.07
N LEU A 292 16.76 5.99 7.94
CA LEU A 292 16.03 6.82 6.99
C LEU A 292 15.37 5.96 5.91
N SER A 293 14.06 6.08 5.77
CA SER A 293 13.32 5.57 4.61
C SER A 293 13.07 6.70 3.61
N PHE A 294 13.60 6.55 2.40
CA PHE A 294 13.39 7.49 1.30
C PHE A 294 13.16 6.74 -0.02
N PRO A 295 11.96 6.86 -0.63
CA PRO A 295 10.77 7.56 -0.09
C PRO A 295 10.28 6.90 1.21
N GLY A 296 9.65 7.66 2.11
CA GLY A 296 8.97 7.08 3.27
C GLY A 296 7.62 6.45 2.90
N SER A 297 6.88 5.93 3.87
CA SER A 297 5.53 5.35 3.69
C SER A 297 4.53 6.26 2.96
N LEU A 298 4.67 7.57 3.14
CA LEU A 298 3.84 8.59 2.49
C LEU A 298 4.43 9.10 1.16
N GLY A 299 5.64 8.67 0.81
CA GLY A 299 6.40 9.15 -0.35
C GLY A 299 6.21 8.31 -1.61
N GLY A 300 7.01 8.63 -2.62
CA GLY A 300 7.04 7.98 -3.92
C GLY A 300 5.84 8.35 -4.78
N MET A 301 5.47 7.48 -5.71
CA MET A 301 4.23 7.61 -6.46
C MET A 301 3.11 7.05 -5.57
N ASN A 302 2.40 7.96 -4.92
CA ASN A 302 1.35 7.62 -3.96
C ASN A 302 -0.05 7.86 -4.58
N TRP A 303 -1.06 8.11 -3.75
CA TRP A 303 -2.46 8.33 -4.15
C TRP A 303 -2.60 9.32 -5.33
N GLY A 304 -3.46 8.97 -6.30
CA GLY A 304 -3.74 9.78 -7.49
C GLY A 304 -3.54 9.04 -8.81
N GLY A 305 -2.78 7.93 -8.80
CA GLY A 305 -2.57 7.08 -9.96
C GLY A 305 -1.80 7.73 -11.10
N LEU A 306 -1.75 7.02 -12.22
CA LEU A 306 -1.09 7.47 -13.45
C LEU A 306 -2.13 7.93 -14.47
N SER A 307 -1.85 9.02 -15.17
CA SER A 307 -2.59 9.40 -16.37
C SER A 307 -1.77 9.02 -17.60
N VAL A 308 -2.42 8.44 -18.61
CA VAL A 308 -1.74 7.99 -19.84
C VAL A 308 -2.35 8.69 -21.05
N ASP A 309 -1.50 9.23 -21.91
CA ASP A 309 -1.87 9.66 -23.26
C ASP A 309 -1.52 8.53 -24.24
N PRO A 310 -2.52 7.78 -24.73
CA PRO A 310 -2.28 6.64 -25.60
C PRO A 310 -1.83 7.04 -27.02
N ASN A 311 -2.09 8.28 -27.45
CA ASN A 311 -1.75 8.74 -28.80
C ASN A 311 -0.29 9.20 -28.90
N ASN A 312 0.19 9.88 -27.86
CA ASN A 312 1.56 10.39 -27.81
C ASN A 312 2.49 9.52 -26.95
N HIS A 313 1.98 8.44 -26.38
CA HIS A 313 2.70 7.51 -25.51
C HIS A 313 3.36 8.17 -24.29
N TYR A 314 2.64 9.11 -23.65
CA TYR A 314 3.09 9.75 -22.41
C TYR A 314 2.40 9.17 -21.18
N ILE A 315 3.17 9.09 -20.10
CA ILE A 315 2.67 8.80 -18.75
C ILE A 315 2.93 10.03 -17.89
N PHE A 316 1.90 10.51 -17.21
CA PHE A 316 1.99 11.58 -16.21
C PHE A 316 1.86 10.95 -14.83
N ALA A 317 2.90 11.13 -14.02
CA ALA A 317 2.98 10.64 -12.65
C ALA A 317 3.06 11.80 -11.67
N ASN A 318 2.36 11.68 -10.55
CA ASN A 318 2.54 12.56 -9.38
C ASN A 318 3.48 11.87 -8.38
N ASP A 319 4.50 12.57 -7.91
CA ASP A 319 5.48 12.03 -6.97
C ASP A 319 5.62 12.88 -5.71
N MET A 320 5.67 12.20 -4.55
CA MET A 320 5.88 12.80 -3.24
C MET A 320 7.29 12.47 -2.73
N ARG A 321 8.15 13.48 -2.63
CA ARG A 321 9.54 13.31 -2.16
C ARG A 321 9.64 13.57 -0.66
N LEU A 322 9.05 12.69 0.13
CA LEU A 322 9.04 12.78 1.58
C LEU A 322 9.87 11.64 2.18
N GLY A 323 10.93 11.99 2.90
CA GLY A 323 11.72 11.06 3.69
C GLY A 323 11.21 10.97 5.12
N LEU A 324 11.07 9.76 5.64
CA LEU A 324 10.68 9.49 7.01
C LEU A 324 11.78 8.68 7.67
N TRP A 325 12.25 9.12 8.84
CA TRP A 325 13.12 8.27 9.64
C TRP A 325 12.29 7.46 10.63
N VAL A 326 12.76 6.24 10.89
CA VAL A 326 12.13 5.21 11.70
C VAL A 326 13.14 4.66 12.69
N GLN A 327 12.71 4.46 13.93
CA GLN A 327 13.46 3.77 14.96
C GLN A 327 12.55 2.80 15.70
N MET A 328 12.99 1.55 15.80
CA MET A 328 12.34 0.50 16.59
C MET A 328 12.81 0.58 18.05
N ILE A 329 11.90 0.77 18.99
CA ILE A 329 12.20 0.87 20.41
C ILE A 329 11.68 -0.39 21.10
N PRO A 330 12.51 -1.21 21.75
CA PRO A 330 12.04 -2.36 22.51
C PRO A 330 10.98 -1.93 23.54
N GLN A 331 9.80 -2.55 23.50
CA GLN A 331 8.72 -2.24 24.44
C GLN A 331 9.05 -2.82 25.82
N LYS A 332 8.77 -2.05 26.88
CA LYS A 332 8.71 -2.61 28.23
C LYS A 332 7.32 -3.20 28.46
N GLN A 333 7.22 -4.14 29.38
CA GLN A 333 5.96 -4.84 29.71
C GLN A 333 4.83 -3.87 30.14
N GLU A 334 5.21 -2.69 30.64
CA GLU A 334 4.33 -1.58 31.03
C GLU A 334 3.70 -0.84 29.82
N ASP A 335 4.34 -0.88 28.64
CA ASP A 335 3.89 -0.19 27.42
C ASP A 335 2.78 -0.95 26.67
N ALA A 336 2.57 -2.24 26.98
CA ALA A 336 1.55 -3.08 26.34
C ALA A 336 0.12 -2.54 26.50
N ASN A 337 -0.12 -1.76 27.55
CA ASN A 337 -1.42 -1.17 27.88
C ASN A 337 -1.59 0.29 27.42
N ALA A 338 -0.58 0.88 26.77
CA ALA A 338 -0.69 2.24 26.25
C ALA A 338 -1.73 2.33 25.11
N PRO A 339 -2.35 3.50 24.89
CA PRO A 339 -3.28 3.70 23.78
C PRO A 339 -2.59 3.41 22.45
N ALA A 340 -3.20 2.54 21.64
CA ALA A 340 -2.72 2.28 20.29
C ALA A 340 -3.11 3.44 19.38
N SER A 341 -2.34 3.68 18.32
CA SER A 341 -2.69 4.69 17.31
C SER A 341 -4.00 4.37 16.60
N ASN A 342 -4.65 5.39 16.03
CA ASN A 342 -5.78 5.22 15.11
C ASN A 342 -5.35 4.78 13.70
N GLY A 343 -4.04 4.59 13.50
CA GLY A 343 -3.38 4.16 12.28
C GLY A 343 -3.29 5.21 11.17
N GLY A 344 -3.64 6.46 11.47
CA GLY A 344 -3.42 7.57 10.55
C GLY A 344 -1.91 7.88 10.44
N GLU A 345 -1.36 7.80 9.23
CA GLU A 345 0.05 8.09 8.98
C GLU A 345 0.45 9.54 9.35
N SER A 346 -0.47 10.50 9.21
CA SER A 346 -0.26 11.90 9.63
C SER A 346 -0.18 12.06 11.15
N VAL A 347 -0.90 11.22 11.90
CA VAL A 347 -0.92 11.20 13.38
C VAL A 347 0.33 10.49 13.91
N ASN A 348 0.76 9.42 13.24
CA ASN A 348 1.98 8.69 13.60
C ASN A 348 3.28 9.47 13.34
N THR A 349 3.24 10.50 12.50
CA THR A 349 4.41 11.33 12.22
C THR A 349 4.65 12.37 13.32
N GLY A 350 5.55 12.03 14.25
CA GLY A 350 6.13 12.96 15.21
C GLY A 350 5.35 13.17 16.51
N MET A 351 4.64 12.12 16.96
CA MET A 351 4.05 11.99 18.30
C MET A 351 4.94 11.24 19.30
N GLY A 352 6.21 10.96 18.98
CA GLY A 352 7.09 10.14 19.81
C GLY A 352 6.91 8.65 19.54
N ALA A 353 7.34 7.80 20.48
CA ALA A 353 7.24 6.34 20.34
C ALA A 353 5.77 5.88 20.42
N VAL A 354 5.26 5.31 19.34
CA VAL A 354 3.92 4.73 19.25
C VAL A 354 4.02 3.22 19.43
N PRO A 355 3.34 2.62 20.43
CA PRO A 355 3.35 1.17 20.62
C PRO A 355 2.68 0.43 19.45
N LEU A 356 3.37 -0.56 18.89
CA LEU A 356 2.79 -1.56 17.99
C LEU A 356 2.33 -2.76 18.81
N LYS A 357 1.03 -2.86 19.12
CA LYS A 357 0.54 -3.91 20.02
C LYS A 357 0.72 -5.30 19.44
N GLY A 358 1.17 -6.25 20.28
CA GLY A 358 1.46 -7.62 19.87
C GLY A 358 2.83 -7.82 19.22
N THR A 359 3.62 -6.74 19.06
CA THR A 359 5.05 -6.82 18.71
C THR A 359 5.91 -6.50 19.94
N PRO A 360 7.19 -6.90 19.95
CA PRO A 360 8.12 -6.48 20.99
C PRO A 360 8.65 -5.04 20.82
N TYR A 361 8.12 -4.25 19.87
CA TYR A 361 8.67 -2.94 19.50
C TYR A 361 7.62 -1.82 19.43
N ALA A 362 7.96 -0.64 19.91
CA ALA A 362 7.28 0.61 19.59
C ALA A 362 8.04 1.30 18.45
N VAL A 363 7.37 2.16 17.70
CA VAL A 363 7.99 2.87 16.57
C VAL A 363 8.02 4.35 16.85
N ASN A 364 9.19 4.96 16.69
CA ASN A 364 9.30 6.40 16.55
C ASN A 364 9.47 6.74 15.06
N LYS A 365 8.56 7.54 14.52
CA LYS A 365 8.53 7.91 13.10
C LYS A 365 8.37 9.42 12.96
N THR A 366 9.27 10.06 12.24
CA THR A 366 9.16 11.51 11.99
C THR A 366 9.70 11.88 10.61
N ALA A 367 9.18 12.97 10.04
CA ALA A 367 9.71 13.54 8.81
C ALA A 367 11.16 14.02 8.98
N LEU A 368 11.98 13.76 7.96
CA LEU A 368 13.33 14.30 7.88
C LEU A 368 13.27 15.84 7.91
N CYS A 369 14.03 16.45 8.84
CA CYS A 369 14.14 17.91 9.03
C CYS A 369 12.83 18.65 9.42
N ARG A 370 11.91 17.99 10.16
CA ARG A 370 10.59 18.51 10.62
C ARG A 370 10.59 19.84 11.39
N ARG A 371 11.66 20.25 12.07
CA ARG A 371 11.65 21.46 12.91
C ARG A 371 11.57 22.80 12.14
N TRP A 372 11.55 22.77 10.80
CA TRP A 372 11.82 23.94 9.96
C TRP A 372 10.95 24.03 8.67
N ALA A 373 9.69 23.56 8.68
CA ALA A 373 8.91 23.30 7.45
C ALA A 373 7.70 24.25 7.14
N PHE A 374 7.80 25.19 6.17
CA PHE A 374 6.68 25.90 5.48
C PHE A 374 6.75 26.25 3.94
N ARG A 375 6.31 25.42 2.95
CA ARG A 375 6.29 25.62 1.44
C ARG A 375 7.46 25.19 0.49
N ALA A 376 7.15 24.18 -0.33
CA ALA A 376 7.95 23.71 -1.47
C ALA A 376 7.80 24.54 -2.76
N ARG A 377 8.91 24.80 -3.46
CA ARG A 377 8.93 24.97 -4.93
C ARG A 377 9.93 24.00 -5.56
N SER A 378 9.54 23.49 -6.72
CA SER A 378 10.20 22.43 -7.48
C SER A 378 11.62 22.79 -7.94
N ARG A 379 12.55 21.87 -7.69
CA ARG A 379 13.58 21.33 -8.62
C ARG A 379 14.65 20.61 -7.80
N ARG A 380 14.70 19.29 -7.94
CA ARG A 380 15.81 18.38 -7.54
C ARG A 380 16.19 18.31 -6.05
N SER A 381 15.72 19.19 -5.19
CA SER A 381 15.92 19.12 -3.74
C SER A 381 14.67 18.63 -3.03
N ALA A 382 14.84 17.90 -1.92
CA ALA A 382 13.77 17.71 -0.95
C ALA A 382 13.35 19.12 -0.48
N PRO A 383 12.10 19.56 -0.73
CA PRO A 383 11.74 20.93 -0.47
C PRO A 383 11.61 21.14 1.03
N CYS A 384 12.50 21.97 1.55
CA CYS A 384 12.34 22.63 2.82
C CYS A 384 11.98 24.11 2.56
N PRO A 385 11.45 24.85 3.55
CA PRO A 385 10.69 26.05 3.22
C PRO A 385 10.96 27.34 4.03
N PRO A 386 10.38 28.53 3.70
CA PRO A 386 10.83 29.82 4.23
C PRO A 386 10.19 30.27 5.56
N SER A 387 10.92 31.18 6.23
CA SER A 387 10.76 31.71 7.59
C SER A 387 9.74 32.86 7.77
N ILE A 388 8.93 32.79 8.84
CA ILE A 388 8.62 33.91 9.76
C ILE A 388 8.73 33.38 11.18
#